data_AF-A0A8T5KAP8-F1
#
_entry.id   AF-A0A8T5KAP8-F1
#
_cell.length_a   1.000
_cell.length_b   1.000
_cell.length_c   1.000
_cell.angle_alpha   90.00
_cell.angle_beta   90.00
_cell.angle_gamma   90.00
#
_symmetry.space_group_name_H-M   'P 1'
#
loop_
_entity.id
_entity.type
_entity.pdbx_description
1 polymer ?
#
loop_
_entity_poly.entity_id
_entity_poly.type
_entity_poly.pdbx_seq_one_letter_code
_entity_poly.pdbx_strand_id
1 'polypeptide(L)' 'MDKVDVVVIGAGVVGLAIGAAIADKGKELYILEKEEVYGQGTSSRNSE' A
#
# COMPACT_ATOMS: atom_id res chain seq x y z
N MET A 1 14.36 8.94 13.48
CA MET A 1 13.55 7.97 12.72
C MET A 1 13.87 8.22 11.27
N ASP A 2 14.95 7.62 10.78
CA ASP A 2 15.64 8.09 9.56
C ASP A 2 15.68 7.02 8.46
N LYS A 3 15.20 5.81 8.76
CA LYS A 3 15.13 4.68 7.84
C LYS A 3 13.91 3.82 8.15
N VAL A 4 13.36 3.26 7.09
CA VAL A 4 12.26 2.31 7.05
C VAL A 4 12.72 1.13 6.20
N ASP A 5 12.32 -0.09 6.54
CA ASP A 5 12.75 -1.29 5.81
C ASP A 5 12.08 -1.39 4.43
N VAL A 6 10.78 -1.07 4.36
CA VAL A 6 9.99 -1.14 3.12
C VAL A 6 9.02 0.02 3.00
N VAL A 7 8.97 0.62 1.81
CA VAL A 7 7.94 1.59 1.42
C VAL A 7 7.24 1.10 0.17
N VAL A 8 5.91 1.05 0.22
CA VAL A 8 5.04 0.82 -0.95
C VAL A 8 4.38 2.14 -1.32
N ILE A 9 4.48 2.54 -2.59
CA ILE A 9 3.82 3.73 -3.12
C ILE A 9 2.58 3.30 -3.90
N GLY A 10 1.41 3.77 -3.44
CA GLY A 10 0.09 3.44 -3.94
C GLY A 10 -0.64 2.44 -3.03
N ALA A 11 -1.75 2.85 -2.42
CA ALA A 11 -2.67 2.01 -1.66
C ALA A 11 -3.85 1.54 -2.52
N GLY A 12 -3.57 1.15 -3.77
CA GLY A 12 -4.48 0.35 -4.58
C GLY A 12 -4.48 -1.12 -4.14
N VAL A 13 -5.31 -1.96 -4.77
CA VAL A 13 -5.46 -3.39 -4.43
C VAL A 13 -4.12 -4.14 -4.44
N VAL A 14 -3.23 -3.83 -5.39
CA VAL A 14 -1.91 -4.48 -5.49
C VAL A 14 -0.98 -4.02 -4.36
N GLY A 15 -0.93 -2.72 -4.06
CA GLY A 15 -0.08 -2.19 -3.00
C GLY A 15 -0.48 -2.71 -1.62
N LEU A 16 -1.79 -2.79 -1.35
CA LEU A 16 -2.32 -3.40 -0.14
C LEU A 16 -2.02 -4.90 -0.06
N ALA A 17 -2.13 -5.64 -1.16
CA ALA A 17 -1.79 -7.06 -1.20
C ALA A 17 -0.30 -7.30 -0.94
N ILE A 18 0.58 -6.46 -1.49
CA ILE A 18 2.03 -6.50 -1.20
C ILE A 18 2.26 -6.26 0.28
N GLY A 19 1.62 -5.23 0.86
CA GLY A 19 1.73 -4.92 2.28
C GLY A 19 1.28 -6.07 3.18
N ALA A 20 0.14 -6.68 2.86
CA ALA A 20 -0.37 -7.85 3.58
C ALA A 20 0.60 -9.04 3.51
N ALA A 21 1.22 -9.29 2.35
CA ALA A 21 2.15 -10.40 2.17
C ALA A 21 3.49 -10.25 2.91
N ILE A 22 3.81 -9.03 3.38
CA ILE A 22 5.10 -8.73 4.05
C ILE A 22 4.95 -8.24 5.49
N ALA A 23 3.73 -7.88 5.95
CA ALA A 23 3.48 -7.34 7.29
C ALA A 23 3.99 -8.26 8.42
N ASP A 24 3.85 -9.58 8.27
CA ASP A 24 4.25 -10.55 9.30
C ASP A 24 5.75 -10.85 9.33
N LYS A 25 6.58 -10.17 8.52
CA LYS A 25 8.02 -10.44 8.41
C LYS A 25 8.87 -9.66 9.43
N GLY A 26 8.25 -9.00 10.40
CA GLY A 26 8.93 -8.21 11.43
C GLY A 26 9.71 -7.02 10.87
N LYS A 27 9.31 -6.53 9.69
CA LYS A 27 9.90 -5.37 9.02
C LYS A 27 9.01 -4.16 9.19
N GLU A 28 9.61 -3.00 9.37
CA GLU A 28 8.89 -1.74 9.37
C GLU A 28 8.41 -1.42 7.94
N LEU A 29 7.09 -1.32 7.78
CA LEU A 29 6.43 -1.11 6.48
C LEU A 29 5.57 0.15 6.51
N TYR A 30 5.73 0.98 5.49
CA TYR A 30 4.85 2.10 5.21
C TYR A 30 4.19 1.92 3.83
N ILE A 31 2.90 2.23 3.73
CA ILE A 31 2.18 2.33 2.47
C ILE A 31 1.72 3.78 2.33
N LEU A 32 2.10 4.43 1.23
CA LEU A 32 1.75 5.83 0.96
C LEU A 32 0.71 5.89 -0.15
N GLU A 33 -0.31 6.70 0.02
CA GLU A 33 -1.36 6.98 -0.97
C GLU A 33 -1.49 8.48 -1.15
N LYS A 34 -1.70 8.92 -2.39
CA LYS A 34 -1.91 10.33 -2.71
C LYS A 34 -3.35 10.77 -2.45
N GLU A 35 -4.30 9.84 -2.56
CA GLU A 35 -5.72 10.07 -2.28
C GLU A 35 -6.01 10.03 -0.77
N GLU A 36 -7.11 10.67 -0.34
CA GLU A 36 -7.52 10.69 1.08
C GLU A 36 -7.87 9.30 1.62
N VAL A 37 -8.39 8.43 0.75
CA VAL A 37 -8.76 7.05 1.08
C VAL A 37 -8.08 6.10 0.10
N TYR A 38 -7.62 4.95 0.61
CA TYR A 38 -7.08 3.88 -0.20
C TYR A 38 -8.06 3.39 -1.28
N GLY A 39 -7.52 2.89 -2.39
CA GLY A 39 -8.32 2.28 -3.46
C GLY A 39 -9.11 3.22 -4.37
N GLN A 40 -9.08 4.54 -4.18
CA GLN A 40 -9.86 5.50 -4.99
C GLN A 40 -9.43 5.64 -6.46
N GLY A 41 -8.26 5.11 -6.85
CA GLY A 41 -7.79 5.08 -8.24
C GLY A 41 -8.44 3.97 -9.08
N THR A 42 -7.67 3.36 -9.98
CA THR A 42 -8.09 2.24 -10.85
C THR A 42 -8.76 1.09 -10.08
N SER A 43 -8.33 0.82 -8.83
CA SER A 43 -8.88 -0.26 -8.01
C SER A 43 -10.37 -0.11 -7.67
N SER A 44 -10.92 1.11 -7.66
CA SER A 44 -12.36 1.35 -7.45
C SER A 44 -13.20 1.30 -8.73
N ARG A 45 -12.55 1.24 -9.91
CA ARG A 45 -13.18 1.35 -11.23
C ARG A 45 -13.11 0.04 -12.02
N ASN A 46 -13.03 -1.09 -11.33
CA ASN A 46 -12.79 -2.40 -11.96
C ASN A 46 -14.02 -3.03 -12.66
N SER A 47 -15.11 -2.28 -12.81
CA SER A 47 -16.42 -2.78 -13.27
C SER A 47 -17.07 -1.87 -14.32
N GLU A 48 -16.29 -1.19 -15.16
CA GLU A 48 -16.78 -0.51 -16.37
C GLU A 48 -16.87 -1.48 -17.57
#